data_AF-A0A3P1WFA0-F1
#
_entry.id   AF-A0A3P1WFA0-F1
#
_cell.length_a   1.000
_cell.length_b   1.000
_cell.length_c   1.000
_cell.angle_alpha   90.00
_cell.angle_beta   90.00
_cell.angle_gamma   90.00
#
_symmetry.space_group_name_H-M   'P 1'
#
loop_
_entity.id
_entity.type
_entity.pdbx_description
1 polymer ?
#
loop_
_entity_poly.entity_id
_entity_poly.type
_entity_poly.pdbx_seq_one_letter_code
_entity_poly.pdbx_strand_id
1 'polypeptide(L)'
;MTVLLDRSRSRAEALWSERSPQLPSVVRISTARANEGATWTPIAQAGESFALTETAKLLDALDVGSAVRSEVRRFLVLVLGRDATIPVVTPGDEDGSVSLYWKTGPMSLEVEVSADGPNYLWARDETGEIHCLEDDRKKIVGLAKNIVLRMGIRAKIHNPRWRQQYLGNE
;
A
#
# COMPACT_ATOMS: atom_id res chain seq x y z
N MET A 1 -41.64 13.58 44.29
CA MET A 1 -40.19 13.37 44.52
C MET A 1 -39.54 13.45 43.14
N THR A 2 -38.85 14.55 42.87
CA THR A 2 -38.39 14.96 41.54
C THR A 2 -36.87 15.10 41.60
N VAL A 3 -36.16 14.48 40.66
CA VAL A 3 -34.71 14.68 40.42
C VAL A 3 -34.54 14.64 38.89
N LEU A 4 -34.57 15.78 38.20
CA LEU A 4 -33.46 16.69 37.82
C LEU A 4 -32.33 16.02 37.01
N LEU A 5 -32.22 16.48 35.76
CA LEU A 5 -31.13 16.27 34.80
C LEU A 5 -29.77 16.70 35.38
N ASP A 6 -28.68 16.02 35.02
CA ASP A 6 -27.54 16.72 34.44
C ASP A 6 -26.63 15.82 33.59
N ARG A 7 -25.93 16.51 32.71
CA ARG A 7 -25.12 16.18 31.55
C ARG A 7 -23.80 15.49 31.88
N SER A 8 -23.39 14.63 30.95
CA SER A 8 -21.98 14.53 30.55
C SER A 8 -21.86 13.97 29.12
N ARG A 9 -22.17 14.82 28.13
CA ARG A 9 -21.55 14.74 26.80
C ARG A 9 -20.13 15.26 26.94
N SER A 10 -19.15 14.38 27.00
CA SER A 10 -17.74 14.75 27.01
C SER A 10 -17.11 14.54 25.63
N ARG A 11 -16.92 15.66 24.94
CA ARG A 11 -15.59 16.09 24.48
C ARG A 11 -14.92 15.29 23.35
N ALA A 12 -15.60 15.09 22.22
CA ALA A 12 -14.95 14.69 20.96
C ALA A 12 -15.41 15.43 19.70
N GLU A 13 -16.52 16.18 19.74
CA GLU A 13 -17.11 16.82 18.54
C GLU A 13 -16.77 18.31 18.35
N ALA A 14 -15.81 18.86 19.11
CA ALA A 14 -15.52 20.31 19.11
C ALA A 14 -14.21 20.72 18.42
N LEU A 15 -13.69 19.95 17.46
CA LEU A 15 -12.41 20.26 16.80
C LEU A 15 -12.44 20.33 15.27
N TRP A 16 -13.62 20.29 14.65
CA TRP A 16 -13.76 20.41 13.20
C TRP A 16 -14.68 21.56 12.83
N SER A 17 -14.26 22.78 13.16
CA SER A 17 -14.66 23.94 12.37
C SER A 17 -13.68 25.10 12.57
N GLU A 18 -13.34 25.72 11.44
CA GLU A 18 -12.66 27.02 11.29
C GLU A 18 -11.16 27.09 11.56
N ARG A 19 -10.37 26.95 10.48
CA ARG A 19 -9.42 27.99 10.02
C ARG A 19 -8.69 27.51 8.76
N SER A 20 -8.98 28.15 7.63
CA SER A 20 -8.09 28.11 6.46
C SER A 20 -6.85 28.95 6.75
N PRO A 21 -5.62 28.41 6.70
CA PRO A 21 -4.41 29.21 6.65
C PRO A 21 -4.08 29.52 5.18
N GLN A 22 -3.87 30.81 4.90
CA GLN A 22 -3.38 31.32 3.63
C GLN A 22 -2.01 30.71 3.28
N LEU A 23 -1.85 30.26 2.04
CA LEU A 23 -0.60 29.74 1.49
C LEU A 23 0.45 30.85 1.38
N PRO A 24 1.66 30.73 1.97
CA PRO A 24 2.76 31.61 1.65
C PRO A 24 3.38 31.27 0.29
N SER A 25 3.87 32.32 -0.35
CA SER A 25 4.39 32.49 -1.70
C SER A 25 5.43 31.47 -2.19
N VAL A 26 5.29 31.13 -3.47
CA VAL A 26 6.17 30.32 -4.33
C VAL A 26 7.64 30.72 -4.20
N VAL A 27 8.45 29.81 -3.64
CA VAL A 27 9.91 29.84 -3.81
C VAL A 27 10.24 29.13 -5.11
N ARG A 28 10.59 29.90 -6.15
CA ARG A 28 11.17 29.39 -7.39
C ARG A 28 12.57 28.88 -7.10
N ILE A 29 12.76 27.56 -7.11
CA ILE A 29 14.09 26.95 -7.19
C ILE A 29 14.41 26.74 -8.67
N SER A 30 15.40 27.50 -9.14
CA SER A 30 15.90 27.42 -10.51
C SER A 30 16.56 26.08 -10.81
N THR A 31 16.36 25.66 -12.04
CA THR A 31 16.81 24.44 -12.70
C THR A 31 18.33 24.27 -12.72
N ALA A 32 18.81 23.12 -12.22
CA ALA A 32 20.10 22.57 -12.58
C ALA A 32 19.88 21.27 -13.37
N ARG A 33 20.35 21.28 -14.63
CA ARG A 33 20.39 20.16 -15.57
C ARG A 33 21.32 19.05 -15.07
N ALA A 34 20.81 17.82 -15.04
CA ALA A 34 21.48 16.53 -15.31
C ALA A 34 20.39 15.45 -15.06
N ASN A 35 19.93 14.62 -16.00
CA ASN A 35 20.63 13.90 -17.05
C ASN A 35 19.75 13.79 -18.30
N GLU A 36 20.32 14.20 -19.43
CA GLU A 36 19.89 13.77 -20.76
C GLU A 36 20.32 12.30 -20.93
N GLY A 37 19.38 11.40 -21.29
CA GLY A 37 19.72 10.06 -21.78
C GLY A 37 18.97 8.86 -21.18
N ALA A 38 18.11 9.04 -20.18
CA ALA A 38 17.17 7.98 -19.81
C ALA A 38 15.94 8.08 -20.73
N THR A 39 15.90 7.29 -21.80
CA THR A 39 14.63 6.97 -22.47
C THR A 39 13.73 6.30 -21.43
N TRP A 40 12.90 7.11 -20.78
CA TRP A 40 11.83 6.65 -19.90
C TRP A 40 10.82 5.93 -20.78
N THR A 41 10.95 4.61 -20.87
CA THR A 41 9.94 3.78 -21.52
C THR A 41 8.62 4.01 -20.78
N PRO A 42 7.55 4.47 -21.45
CA PRO A 42 6.23 4.52 -20.83
C PRO A 42 5.93 3.10 -20.33
N ILE A 43 5.80 2.92 -19.02
CA ILE A 43 5.36 1.63 -18.47
C ILE A 43 3.97 1.44 -19.06
N ALA A 44 3.85 0.53 -20.03
CA ALA A 44 2.59 0.29 -20.70
C ALA A 44 1.52 0.06 -19.63
N GLN A 45 0.43 0.84 -19.70
CA GLN A 45 -0.62 0.97 -18.68
C GLN A 45 -1.29 -0.37 -18.27
N ALA A 46 -0.93 -1.48 -18.91
CA ALA A 46 -1.51 -2.80 -18.81
C ALA A 46 -0.52 -3.94 -18.55
N GLY A 47 0.77 -3.64 -18.30
CA GLY A 47 1.80 -4.66 -18.10
C GLY A 47 1.69 -5.40 -16.78
N GLU A 48 2.01 -6.70 -16.77
CA GLU A 48 2.08 -7.55 -15.56
C GLU A 48 3.06 -7.01 -14.50
N SER A 49 4.00 -6.17 -14.92
CA SER A 49 5.03 -5.59 -14.07
C SER A 49 4.65 -4.26 -13.41
N PHE A 50 3.50 -3.64 -13.73
CA PHE A 50 3.19 -2.28 -13.25
C PHE A 50 3.25 -2.17 -11.72
N ALA A 51 2.48 -3.01 -11.02
CA ALA A 51 2.46 -2.97 -9.56
C ALA A 51 3.84 -3.30 -8.99
N LEU A 52 4.57 -4.25 -9.58
CA LEU A 52 5.93 -4.60 -9.15
C LEU A 52 6.89 -3.42 -9.25
N THR A 53 6.84 -2.66 -10.35
CA THR A 53 7.70 -1.49 -10.56
C THR A 53 7.36 -0.37 -9.59
N GLU A 54 6.08 -0.06 -9.37
CA GLU A 54 5.70 0.99 -8.43
C GLU A 54 6.00 0.60 -6.97
N THR A 55 5.78 -0.66 -6.59
CA THR A 55 6.18 -1.15 -5.25
C THR A 55 7.69 -1.10 -5.05
N ALA A 56 8.49 -1.40 -6.08
CA ALA A 56 9.94 -1.32 -5.98
C ALA A 56 10.41 0.12 -5.68
N LYS A 57 9.79 1.15 -6.29
CA LYS A 57 10.09 2.55 -5.98
C LYS A 57 9.80 2.89 -4.51
N LEU A 58 8.69 2.39 -3.97
CA LEU A 58 8.33 2.60 -2.56
C LEU A 58 9.32 1.90 -1.63
N LEU A 59 9.73 0.68 -1.98
CA LEU A 59 10.73 -0.08 -1.24
C LEU A 59 12.11 0.59 -1.27
N ASP A 60 12.50 1.19 -2.39
CA ASP A 60 13.78 1.88 -2.54
C ASP A 60 13.89 3.14 -1.68
N ALA A 61 12.74 3.75 -1.33
CA ALA A 61 12.67 4.87 -0.40
C ALA A 61 12.86 4.45 1.07
N LEU A 62 12.80 3.15 1.39
CA LEU A 62 13.06 2.63 2.73
C LEU A 62 14.54 2.31 2.92
N ASP A 63 15.06 2.60 4.11
CA ASP A 63 16.41 2.20 4.52
C ASP A 63 16.42 0.76 5.03
N VAL A 64 16.21 -0.19 4.11
CA VAL A 64 16.14 -1.63 4.41
C VAL A 64 17.27 -2.41 3.75
N GLY A 65 17.72 -3.46 4.44
CA GLY A 65 18.82 -4.32 4.01
C GLY A 65 18.57 -5.04 2.68
N SER A 66 19.64 -5.33 1.94
CA SER A 66 19.56 -5.94 0.60
C SER A 66 18.93 -7.33 0.59
N ALA A 67 19.10 -8.11 1.67
CA ALA A 67 18.47 -9.42 1.83
C ALA A 67 16.94 -9.31 1.86
N VAL A 68 16.42 -8.40 2.70
CA VAL A 68 14.99 -8.13 2.84
C VAL A 68 14.42 -7.59 1.54
N ARG A 69 15.11 -6.65 0.86
CA ARG A 69 14.68 -6.17 -0.46
C ARG A 69 14.55 -7.30 -1.48
N SER A 70 15.49 -8.25 -1.45
CA SER A 70 15.49 -9.40 -2.35
C SER A 70 14.31 -10.34 -2.08
N GLU A 71 14.00 -10.59 -0.80
CA GLU A 71 12.84 -11.40 -0.42
C GLU A 71 11.51 -10.70 -0.71
N VAL A 72 11.38 -9.39 -0.45
CA VAL A 72 10.20 -8.61 -0.82
C VAL A 72 9.97 -8.68 -2.32
N ARG A 73 11.02 -8.45 -3.13
CA ARG A 73 10.89 -8.54 -4.60
C ARG A 73 10.50 -9.94 -5.05
N ARG A 74 11.11 -10.98 -4.48
CA ARG A 74 10.76 -12.38 -4.78
C ARG A 74 9.31 -12.67 -4.42
N PHE A 75 8.85 -12.22 -3.25
CA PHE A 75 7.47 -12.35 -2.82
C PHE A 75 6.50 -11.68 -3.79
N LEU A 76 6.75 -10.41 -4.14
CA LEU A 76 5.92 -9.62 -5.06
C LEU A 76 5.80 -10.28 -6.44
N VAL A 77 6.89 -10.83 -6.98
CA VAL A 77 6.86 -11.57 -8.26
C VAL A 77 5.93 -12.79 -8.21
N LEU A 78 5.81 -13.44 -7.05
CA LEU A 78 4.95 -14.62 -6.89
C LEU A 78 3.46 -14.27 -6.73
N VAL A 79 3.16 -13.13 -6.11
CA VAL A 79 1.78 -12.75 -5.72
C VAL A 79 1.13 -11.72 -6.64
N LEU A 80 1.89 -10.81 -7.24
CA LEU A 80 1.35 -9.77 -8.10
C LEU A 80 0.99 -10.35 -9.47
N GLY A 81 -0.29 -10.25 -9.84
CA GLY A 81 -0.77 -10.53 -11.19
C GLY A 81 -1.02 -9.27 -12.02
N ARG A 82 -1.44 -9.45 -13.27
CA ARG A 82 -1.69 -8.36 -14.23
C ARG A 82 -2.53 -7.22 -13.69
N ASP A 83 -3.59 -7.51 -12.93
CA ASP A 83 -4.57 -6.54 -12.43
C ASP A 83 -4.30 -6.13 -10.97
N ALA A 84 -3.20 -6.56 -10.36
CA ALA A 84 -2.88 -6.27 -8.96
C ALA A 84 -2.79 -4.77 -8.68
N THR A 85 -3.23 -4.37 -7.48
CA THR A 85 -3.05 -3.03 -6.91
C THR A 85 -1.70 -2.91 -6.21
N ILE A 86 -1.29 -1.67 -5.96
CA ILE A 86 -0.01 -1.35 -5.32
C ILE A 86 -0.21 -1.38 -3.80
N PRO A 87 0.62 -2.12 -3.03
CA PRO A 87 0.64 -2.03 -1.58
C PRO A 87 1.20 -0.69 -1.12
N VAL A 88 0.77 -0.27 0.06
CA VAL A 88 1.58 0.60 0.91
C VAL A 88 2.75 -0.21 1.45
N VAL A 89 3.95 0.36 1.42
CA VAL A 89 5.18 -0.28 1.90
C VAL A 89 5.70 0.53 3.08
N THR A 90 5.86 -0.11 4.23
CA THR A 90 6.40 0.51 5.45
C THR A 90 7.47 -0.39 6.07
N PRO A 91 8.33 0.14 6.96
CA PRO A 91 9.06 -0.71 7.90
C PRO A 91 8.07 -1.64 8.61
N GLY A 92 8.47 -2.89 8.83
CA GLY A 92 7.68 -3.82 9.61
C GLY A 92 7.92 -3.70 11.12
N ASP A 93 7.28 -4.58 11.88
CA ASP A 93 7.32 -4.57 13.34
C ASP A 93 8.54 -5.33 13.88
N GLU A 94 9.04 -6.31 13.12
CA GLU A 94 10.32 -6.96 13.38
C GLU A 94 11.51 -6.12 12.89
N ASP A 95 12.61 -6.16 13.64
CA ASP A 95 13.82 -5.39 13.31
C ASP A 95 14.34 -5.73 11.90
N GLY A 96 14.24 -4.76 11.00
CA GLY A 96 14.71 -4.86 9.62
C GLY A 96 13.73 -5.54 8.65
N SER A 97 12.51 -5.85 9.05
CA SER A 97 11.47 -6.37 8.15
C SER A 97 10.75 -5.25 7.38
N VAL A 98 9.91 -5.65 6.42
CA VAL A 98 9.04 -4.76 5.65
C VAL A 98 7.61 -5.26 5.72
N SER A 99 6.67 -4.36 5.99
CA SER A 99 5.23 -4.63 5.92
C SER A 99 4.65 -4.12 4.60
N LEU A 100 3.90 -4.99 3.94
CA LEU A 100 3.20 -4.74 2.69
C LEU A 100 1.70 -4.76 2.95
N TYR A 101 1.03 -3.63 2.74
CA TYR A 101 -0.40 -3.47 3.04
C TYR A 101 -1.23 -3.14 1.80
N TRP A 102 -2.24 -3.95 1.50
CA TRP A 102 -3.26 -3.69 0.49
C TRP A 102 -4.62 -3.46 1.12
N LYS A 103 -5.39 -2.55 0.51
CA LYS A 103 -6.81 -2.36 0.82
C LYS A 103 -7.61 -2.14 -0.45
N THR A 104 -8.73 -2.84 -0.60
CA THR A 104 -9.65 -2.64 -1.72
C THR A 104 -11.09 -2.91 -1.29
N GLY A 105 -11.87 -1.84 -1.10
CA GLY A 105 -13.21 -1.95 -0.54
C GLY A 105 -13.17 -2.57 0.87
N PRO A 106 -13.93 -3.66 1.14
CA PRO A 106 -13.94 -4.31 2.46
C PRO A 106 -12.71 -5.19 2.70
N MET A 107 -11.94 -5.50 1.67
CA MET A 107 -10.79 -6.39 1.74
C MET A 107 -9.56 -5.65 2.23
N SER A 108 -8.76 -6.33 3.07
CA SER A 108 -7.44 -5.86 3.51
C SER A 108 -6.47 -7.03 3.58
N LEU A 109 -5.21 -6.78 3.28
CA LEU A 109 -4.14 -7.76 3.35
C LEU A 109 -2.89 -7.07 3.86
N GLU A 110 -2.25 -7.68 4.83
CA GLU A 110 -0.97 -7.29 5.38
C GLU A 110 -0.04 -8.50 5.34
N VAL A 111 1.18 -8.29 4.88
CA VAL A 111 2.22 -9.32 4.85
C VAL A 111 3.51 -8.70 5.34
N GLU A 112 4.11 -9.33 6.33
CA GLU A 112 5.46 -8.99 6.79
C GLU A 112 6.48 -9.88 6.10
N VAL A 113 7.59 -9.27 5.68
CA VAL A 113 8.67 -9.95 4.96
C VAL A 113 9.99 -9.59 5.61
N SER A 114 10.68 -10.60 6.15
CA SER A 114 12.01 -10.49 6.73
C SER A 114 13.08 -10.93 5.72
N ALA A 115 14.33 -11.03 6.17
CA ALA A 115 15.44 -11.53 5.36
C ALA A 115 15.31 -13.02 4.97
N ASP A 116 14.50 -13.79 5.70
CA ASP A 116 14.27 -15.22 5.46
C ASP A 116 13.03 -15.48 4.58
N GLY A 117 12.24 -14.44 4.33
CA GLY A 117 11.04 -14.48 3.50
C GLY A 117 9.81 -13.96 4.24
N PRO A 118 8.61 -14.19 3.69
CA PRO A 118 7.37 -13.81 4.36
C PRO A 118 7.13 -14.73 5.55
N ASN A 119 6.94 -14.13 6.73
CA ASN A 119 6.77 -14.83 8.00
C ASN A 119 5.40 -14.55 8.63
N TYR A 120 4.72 -13.46 8.26
CA TYR A 120 3.40 -13.12 8.76
C TYR A 120 2.45 -12.74 7.64
N LEU A 121 1.18 -13.13 7.76
CA LEU A 121 0.09 -12.64 6.96
C LEU A 121 -1.15 -12.46 7.81
N TRP A 122 -1.77 -11.28 7.69
CA TRP A 122 -3.12 -11.01 8.15
C TRP A 122 -3.97 -10.55 6.99
N ALA A 123 -5.19 -11.08 6.86
CA ALA A 123 -6.09 -10.61 5.83
C ALA A 123 -7.55 -10.64 6.26
N ARG A 124 -8.33 -9.76 5.66
CA ARG A 124 -9.79 -9.83 5.62
C ARG A 124 -10.22 -9.97 4.16
N ASP A 125 -10.94 -11.03 3.84
CA ASP A 125 -11.40 -11.27 2.48
C ASP A 125 -12.70 -10.53 2.14
N GLU A 126 -13.25 -10.81 0.96
CA GLU A 126 -14.46 -10.13 0.48
C GLU A 126 -15.74 -10.52 1.23
N THR A 127 -15.75 -11.68 1.89
CA THR A 127 -16.87 -12.16 2.73
C THR A 127 -16.80 -11.60 4.14
N GLY A 128 -15.64 -11.05 4.52
CA GLY A 128 -15.35 -10.54 5.86
C GLY A 128 -14.64 -11.57 6.75
N GLU A 129 -14.33 -12.77 6.23
CA GLU A 129 -13.54 -13.77 6.95
C GLU A 129 -12.11 -13.25 7.16
N ILE A 130 -11.58 -13.54 8.35
CA ILE A 130 -10.22 -13.15 8.77
C ILE A 130 -9.31 -14.36 8.66
N HIS A 131 -8.19 -14.17 7.99
CA HIS A 131 -7.15 -15.17 7.80
C HIS A 131 -5.86 -14.68 8.46
N CYS A 132 -5.26 -15.50 9.32
CA CYS A 132 -3.97 -15.23 9.94
C CYS A 132 -3.04 -16.43 9.70
N LEU A 133 -1.84 -16.19 9.20
CA LEU A 133 -0.82 -17.20 8.99
C LEU A 133 0.53 -16.70 9.49
N GLU A 134 1.26 -17.59 10.16
CA GLU A 134 2.61 -17.35 10.67
C GLU A 134 3.52 -18.50 10.20
N ASP A 135 4.76 -18.18 9.84
CA ASP A 135 5.89 -19.08 9.55
C ASP A 135 5.69 -20.16 8.48
N ASP A 136 4.55 -20.21 7.78
CA ASP A 136 4.30 -21.10 6.64
C ASP A 136 4.37 -20.32 5.32
N ARG A 137 5.60 -20.09 4.85
CA ARG A 137 5.90 -19.34 3.62
C ARG A 137 5.06 -19.79 2.43
N LYS A 138 4.82 -21.09 2.26
CA LYS A 138 4.07 -21.62 1.11
C LYS A 138 2.58 -21.25 1.20
N LYS A 139 1.98 -21.40 2.38
CA LYS A 139 0.58 -20.99 2.60
C LYS A 139 0.42 -19.47 2.51
N ILE A 140 1.35 -18.71 3.09
CA ILE A 140 1.34 -17.24 3.03
C ILE A 140 1.34 -16.76 1.57
N VAL A 141 2.28 -17.25 0.75
CA VAL A 141 2.35 -16.88 -0.68
C VAL A 141 1.07 -17.30 -1.42
N GLY A 142 0.57 -18.52 -1.16
CA GLY A 142 -0.63 -19.03 -1.82
C GLY A 142 -1.88 -18.20 -1.52
N LEU A 143 -2.07 -17.84 -0.24
CA LEU A 143 -3.21 -17.04 0.21
C LEU A 143 -3.10 -15.59 -0.27
N ALA A 144 -1.95 -14.95 -0.09
CA ALA A 144 -1.70 -13.58 -0.55
C ALA A 144 -1.98 -13.45 -2.05
N LYS A 145 -1.51 -14.39 -2.87
CA LYS A 145 -1.76 -14.40 -4.31
C LYS A 145 -3.25 -14.42 -4.65
N ASN A 146 -4.04 -15.23 -3.95
CA ASN A 146 -5.50 -15.32 -4.17
C ASN A 146 -6.19 -13.99 -3.80
N ILE A 147 -5.84 -13.43 -2.64
CA ILE A 147 -6.44 -12.19 -2.14
C ILE A 147 -6.08 -11.00 -3.03
N VAL A 148 -4.80 -10.85 -3.40
CA VAL A 148 -4.34 -9.78 -4.32
C VAL A 148 -5.01 -9.88 -5.68
N LEU A 149 -5.20 -11.09 -6.22
CA LEU A 149 -5.94 -11.29 -7.47
C LEU A 149 -7.37 -10.76 -7.38
N ARG A 150 -8.10 -11.13 -6.32
CA ARG A 150 -9.49 -10.68 -6.10
C ARG A 150 -9.57 -9.17 -5.88
N MET A 151 -8.63 -8.59 -5.11
CA MET A 151 -8.51 -7.15 -4.94
C MET A 151 -8.30 -6.44 -6.28
N GLY A 152 -7.41 -6.96 -7.14
CA GLY A 152 -7.17 -6.42 -8.48
C GLY A 152 -8.42 -6.42 -9.37
N ILE A 153 -9.13 -7.55 -9.42
CA ILE A 153 -10.40 -7.68 -10.16
C ILE A 153 -11.43 -6.67 -9.64
N ARG A 154 -11.58 -6.57 -8.31
CA ARG A 154 -12.52 -5.65 -7.67
C ARG A 154 -12.17 -4.19 -7.99
N ALA A 155 -10.91 -3.80 -7.87
CA ALA A 155 -10.44 -2.46 -8.16
C ALA A 155 -10.73 -2.09 -9.62
N LYS A 156 -10.53 -3.02 -10.55
CA LYS A 156 -10.84 -2.83 -11.98
C LYS A 156 -12.33 -2.64 -12.26
N ILE A 157 -13.20 -3.38 -11.59
CA ILE A 157 -14.66 -3.27 -11.76
C ILE A 157 -15.17 -1.93 -11.21
N HIS A 158 -14.73 -1.53 -10.02
CA HIS A 158 -15.27 -0.35 -9.33
C HIS A 158 -14.55 0.96 -9.65
N ASN A 159 -13.29 0.90 -10.05
CA ASN A 159 -12.50 2.05 -10.49
C ASN A 159 -11.60 1.65 -11.66
N PRO A 160 -12.14 1.45 -12.89
CA PRO A 160 -11.36 0.98 -14.04
C PRO A 160 -10.18 1.91 -14.41
N ARG A 161 -10.18 3.15 -13.91
CA ARG A 161 -9.14 4.15 -14.13
C ARG A 161 -8.16 4.29 -12.96
N TRP A 162 -8.22 3.42 -11.94
CA TRP A 162 -7.36 3.54 -10.75
C TRP A 162 -5.86 3.60 -11.09
N ARG A 163 -5.42 2.87 -12.12
CA ARG A 163 -4.03 2.91 -12.59
C ARG A 163 -3.62 4.23 -13.21
N GLN A 164 -4.55 4.92 -13.88
CA GLN A 164 -4.28 6.22 -14.49
C GLN A 164 -3.92 7.26 -13.43
N GLN A 165 -4.39 7.09 -12.19
CA GLN A 165 -4.04 7.96 -11.06
C GLN A 165 -2.55 7.86 -10.69
N TYR A 166 -1.95 6.68 -10.83
CA TYR A 166 -0.52 6.45 -10.56
C TYR A 166 0.37 6.81 -11.74
N LEU A 167 -0.16 6.61 -12.95
CA LEU A 167 0.56 7.01 -14.16
C LEU A 167 0.57 8.52 -14.34
N GLY A 168 -0.36 9.22 -13.67
CA GLY A 168 -0.42 10.66 -13.63
C GLY A 168 -0.85 11.24 -14.98
N ASN A 169 -1.81 12.16 -14.89
CA ASN A 169 -2.10 13.21 -15.85
C ASN A 169 -0.84 13.63 -16.64
N GLU A 170 -0.87 13.48 -17.97
CA GLU A 170 0.03 14.20 -18.88
C GLU A 170 0.03 15.71 -18.59
#